data_AF-A0A3D0C717-F1
#
_entry.id   AF-A0A3D0C717-F1
#
_cell.length_a   1.000
_cell.length_b   1.000
_cell.length_c   1.000
_cell.angle_alpha   90.00
_cell.angle_beta   90.00
_cell.angle_gamma   90.00
#
_symmetry.space_group_name_H-M   'P 1'
#
loop_
_entity.id
_entity.type
_entity.pdbx_description
1 polymer ?
#
loop_
_entity_poly.entity_id
_entity_poly.type
_entity_poly.pdbx_seq_one_letter_code
_entity_poly.pdbx_strand_id
1 'polypeptide(L)'
;TLFNTLTQADVYAADQLFATLDPTLRKIDLSGVGRVILADTVGFIRHLPHDLVAAFKATLTETREAELLLHVVDISDDRRSDNIEQVEYVLKEIDASDVPQLIICNKIDNLDDIEPRIDRDDQGMPIRVWLSAQANIGTELLFTALAERLDIKVVNHQLTIPPSAGKLRGELYKLDCVTSETFDEQGHCHLEVNLPSREWERLISTKYSELVDYIEH
;
A
#
# COMPACT_ATOMS: atom_id res chain seq x y z
N THR A 1 -3.55 -7.50 14.28
CA THR A 1 -3.82 -8.02 12.91
C THR A 1 -2.99 -7.21 11.91
N LEU A 2 -2.84 -7.69 10.67
CA LEU A 2 -2.13 -6.93 9.63
C LEU A 2 -2.78 -5.57 9.37
N PHE A 3 -4.11 -5.52 9.32
CA PHE A 3 -4.86 -4.28 9.14
C PHE A 3 -4.53 -3.23 10.22
N ASN A 4 -4.49 -3.62 11.50
CA ASN A 4 -4.12 -2.72 12.60
C ASN A 4 -2.66 -2.25 12.48
N THR A 5 -1.78 -3.15 12.05
CA THR A 5 -0.35 -2.84 11.85
C THR A 5 -0.17 -1.80 10.76
N LEU A 6 -0.91 -1.94 9.65
CA LEU A 6 -0.89 -1.01 8.52
C LEU A 6 -1.55 0.34 8.84
N THR A 7 -2.56 0.35 9.70
CA THR A 7 -3.35 1.56 10.00
C THR A 7 -2.92 2.27 11.27
N GLN A 8 -1.94 1.73 12.01
CA GLN A 8 -1.54 2.18 13.35
C GLN A 8 -2.75 2.42 14.28
N ALA A 9 -3.81 1.62 14.11
CA ALA A 9 -5.09 1.81 14.79
C ALA A 9 -5.49 0.56 15.58
N ASP A 10 -6.00 0.77 16.79
CA ASP A 10 -6.63 -0.28 17.60
C ASP A 10 -8.05 -0.57 17.07
N VAL A 11 -8.16 -1.35 15.99
CA VAL A 11 -9.44 -1.99 15.65
C VAL A 11 -9.52 -3.31 16.43
N TYR A 12 -10.58 -3.46 17.23
CA TYR A 12 -10.84 -4.64 18.04
C TYR A 12 -10.95 -5.88 17.14
N ALA A 13 -9.94 -6.75 17.16
CA ALA A 13 -10.00 -8.05 16.50
C ALA A 13 -10.76 -9.01 17.42
N ALA A 14 -12.05 -9.24 17.14
CA ALA A 14 -12.81 -10.25 17.85
C ALA A 14 -12.57 -11.62 17.20
N ASP A 15 -12.33 -12.65 18.03
CA ASP A 15 -12.36 -14.07 17.64
C ASP A 15 -13.80 -14.54 17.32
N GLN A 16 -14.46 -13.87 16.39
CA GLN A 16 -15.81 -14.19 15.96
C GLN A 16 -15.85 -14.35 14.44
N LEU A 17 -16.57 -15.39 14.00
CA LEU A 17 -16.75 -15.79 12.61
C LEU A 17 -17.35 -14.70 11.69
N PHE A 18 -17.76 -13.52 12.18
CA PHE A 18 -18.42 -12.47 11.39
C PHE A 18 -18.13 -11.05 11.94
N ALA A 19 -16.86 -10.69 12.16
CA ALA A 19 -16.52 -9.43 12.84
C ALA A 19 -17.04 -8.15 12.13
N THR A 20 -17.18 -8.13 10.80
CA THR A 20 -17.91 -7.07 10.07
C THR A 20 -18.39 -7.58 8.71
N LEU A 21 -19.65 -7.31 8.33
CA LEU A 21 -20.22 -7.54 6.99
C LEU A 21 -19.94 -6.37 6.03
N ASP A 22 -19.73 -5.17 6.59
CA ASP A 22 -19.33 -3.98 5.86
C ASP A 22 -17.80 -3.88 5.82
N PRO A 23 -17.19 -3.55 4.66
CA PRO A 23 -15.75 -3.38 4.59
C PRO A 23 -15.30 -2.21 5.47
N THR A 24 -14.28 -2.43 6.31
CA THR A 24 -13.72 -1.33 7.12
C THR A 24 -12.73 -0.55 6.26
N LEU A 25 -13.14 0.65 5.83
CA LEU A 25 -12.25 1.54 5.10
C LEU A 25 -11.35 2.34 6.05
N ARG A 26 -10.07 2.41 5.72
CA ARG A 26 -9.09 3.28 6.39
C ARG A 26 -8.22 3.97 5.36
N LYS A 27 -7.92 5.24 5.63
CA LYS A 27 -6.93 5.99 4.85
C LYS A 27 -5.59 5.83 5.53
N ILE A 28 -4.59 5.43 4.76
CA ILE A 28 -3.21 5.35 5.21
C ILE A 28 -2.37 6.26 4.30
N ASP A 29 -1.38 6.93 4.87
CA ASP A 29 -0.39 7.66 4.10
C ASP A 29 0.82 6.76 3.95
N LEU A 30 1.11 6.35 2.72
CA LEU A 30 2.25 5.52 2.38
C LEU A 30 3.38 6.41 1.86
N SER A 31 4.54 6.36 2.51
CA SER A 31 5.71 7.14 2.09
C SER A 31 6.08 6.80 0.65
N GLY A 32 6.32 7.83 -0.17
CA GLY A 32 6.62 7.66 -1.59
C GLY A 32 5.45 7.16 -2.45
N VAL A 33 4.24 7.01 -1.89
CA VAL A 33 3.01 6.58 -2.59
C VAL A 33 1.91 7.63 -2.50
N GLY A 34 1.83 8.31 -1.35
CA GLY A 34 0.73 9.20 -1.01
C GLY A 34 -0.41 8.47 -0.31
N ARG A 35 -1.61 9.03 -0.40
CA ARG A 35 -2.76 8.55 0.35
C ARG A 35 -3.40 7.34 -0.34
N VAL A 36 -3.47 6.22 0.38
CA VAL A 36 -4.13 4.98 -0.07
C VAL A 36 -5.34 4.68 0.80
N ILE A 37 -6.34 4.04 0.21
CA ILE A 37 -7.50 3.52 0.92
C ILE A 37 -7.30 2.01 1.09
N LEU A 38 -7.20 1.57 2.34
CA LEU A 38 -7.21 0.16 2.70
C LEU A 38 -8.64 -0.24 3.06
N ALA A 39 -9.14 -1.30 2.42
CA ALA A 39 -10.43 -1.90 2.73
C ALA A 39 -10.19 -3.25 3.43
N ASP A 40 -10.60 -3.37 4.69
CA ASP A 40 -10.65 -4.67 5.36
C ASP A 40 -11.88 -5.43 4.85
N THR A 41 -11.67 -6.45 4.03
CA THR A 41 -12.74 -7.30 3.53
C THR A 41 -13.11 -8.34 4.57
N VAL A 42 -14.31 -8.90 4.45
CA VAL A 42 -14.68 -10.07 5.25
C VAL A 42 -13.67 -11.19 4.99
N GLY A 43 -13.05 -11.72 6.05
CA GLY A 43 -12.15 -12.87 5.92
C GLY A 43 -12.90 -14.04 5.27
N PHE A 44 -12.35 -14.60 4.19
CA PHE A 44 -12.98 -15.73 3.50
C PHE A 44 -12.99 -16.95 4.44
N ILE A 45 -14.16 -17.26 4.97
CA ILE A 45 -14.37 -18.47 5.77
C ILE A 45 -14.48 -19.65 4.80
N ARG A 46 -13.92 -20.80 5.18
CA ARG A 46 -14.08 -22.04 4.42
C ARG A 46 -15.56 -22.35 4.19
N HIS A 47 -15.87 -22.88 3.00
CA HIS A 47 -17.22 -23.31 2.62
C HIS A 47 -18.29 -22.21 2.78
N LEU A 48 -18.01 -21.01 2.27
CA LEU A 48 -19.06 -20.00 2.13
C LEU A 48 -20.26 -20.64 1.39
N PRO A 49 -21.46 -20.62 1.97
CA PRO A 49 -22.65 -21.09 1.27
C PRO A 49 -22.78 -20.35 -0.07
N HIS A 50 -23.13 -21.06 -1.16
CA HIS A 50 -23.26 -20.45 -2.49
C HIS A 50 -24.19 -19.22 -2.49
N ASP A 51 -25.27 -19.27 -1.70
CA ASP A 51 -26.21 -18.15 -1.54
C ASP A 51 -25.56 -16.93 -0.88
N LEU A 52 -24.59 -17.15 0.00
CA LEU A 52 -23.84 -16.11 0.68
C LEU A 52 -22.80 -15.50 -0.27
N VAL A 53 -22.14 -16.30 -1.11
CA VAL A 53 -21.24 -15.81 -2.18
C VAL A 53 -22.01 -14.95 -3.18
N ALA A 54 -23.24 -15.35 -3.55
CA ALA A 54 -24.10 -14.56 -4.42
C ALA A 54 -24.50 -13.22 -3.78
N ALA A 55 -24.77 -13.20 -2.48
CA ALA A 55 -25.02 -11.95 -1.73
C ALA A 55 -23.76 -11.06 -1.66
N PHE A 56 -22.57 -11.65 -1.49
CA PHE A 56 -21.28 -10.94 -1.51
C PHE A 56 -20.91 -10.37 -2.88
N LYS A 57 -21.30 -11.03 -3.98
CA LYS A 57 -21.07 -10.53 -5.34
C LYS A 57 -21.64 -9.12 -5.53
N ALA A 58 -22.75 -8.80 -4.89
CA ALA A 58 -23.39 -7.50 -4.97
C ALA A 58 -22.70 -6.43 -4.10
N THR A 59 -21.87 -6.82 -3.12
CA THR A 59 -21.31 -5.92 -2.11
C THR A 59 -19.78 -5.86 -2.09
N LEU A 60 -19.05 -6.77 -2.74
CA LEU A 60 -17.59 -6.77 -2.83
C LEU A 60 -17.06 -6.01 -4.06
N THR A 61 -17.67 -4.87 -4.36
CA THR A 61 -17.26 -4.02 -5.50
C THR A 61 -15.84 -3.51 -5.29
N GLU A 62 -15.48 -3.18 -4.05
CA GLU A 62 -14.16 -2.72 -3.63
C GLU A 62 -13.06 -3.76 -3.92
N THR A 63 -13.37 -5.06 -3.83
CA THR A 63 -12.39 -6.12 -4.14
C THR A 63 -12.10 -6.19 -5.63
N ARG A 64 -13.13 -6.02 -6.46
CA ARG A 64 -13.01 -6.08 -7.93
C ARG A 64 -12.36 -4.84 -8.53
N GLU A 65 -12.60 -3.68 -7.91
CA GLU A 65 -12.07 -2.39 -8.38
C GLU A 65 -10.73 -2.00 -7.73
N ALA A 66 -10.20 -2.85 -6.84
CA ALA A 66 -8.92 -2.60 -6.19
C ALA A 66 -7.77 -2.55 -7.21
N GLU A 67 -6.79 -1.67 -6.96
CA GLU A 67 -5.54 -1.64 -7.74
C GLU A 67 -4.60 -2.81 -7.37
N LEU A 68 -4.73 -3.31 -6.14
CA LEU A 68 -3.93 -4.42 -5.60
C LEU A 68 -4.69 -5.13 -4.48
N LEU A 69 -4.71 -6.46 -4.50
CA LEU A 69 -5.20 -7.29 -3.40
C LEU A 69 -4.04 -7.75 -2.51
N LEU A 70 -4.22 -7.64 -1.19
CA LEU A 70 -3.30 -8.20 -0.20
C LEU A 70 -3.85 -9.53 0.29
N HIS A 71 -3.31 -10.62 -0.24
CA HIS A 71 -3.75 -11.96 0.13
C HIS A 71 -2.94 -12.45 1.34
N VAL A 72 -3.50 -12.27 2.53
CA VAL A 72 -2.85 -12.66 3.78
C VAL A 72 -3.01 -14.16 4.04
N VAL A 73 -1.89 -14.86 4.14
CA VAL A 73 -1.82 -16.30 4.39
C VAL A 73 -1.10 -16.54 5.71
N ASP A 74 -1.73 -17.28 6.62
CA ASP A 74 -1.06 -17.84 7.78
C ASP A 74 -0.12 -18.97 7.33
N ILE A 75 1.19 -18.71 7.33
CA ILE A 75 2.16 -19.68 6.81
C ILE A 75 2.39 -20.85 7.79
N SER A 76 2.03 -20.65 9.06
CA SER A 76 2.16 -21.65 10.13
C SER A 76 1.00 -22.65 10.18
N ASP A 77 -0.09 -22.38 9.46
CA ASP A 77 -1.23 -23.30 9.34
C ASP A 77 -0.91 -24.43 8.34
N ASP A 78 -0.99 -25.68 8.80
CA ASP A 78 -0.83 -26.88 7.96
C ASP A 78 -1.79 -26.90 6.76
N ARG A 79 -2.93 -26.21 6.89
CA ARG A 79 -3.97 -26.17 5.87
C ARG A 79 -3.90 -24.92 4.99
N ARG A 80 -2.77 -24.22 4.99
CA ARG A 80 -2.53 -23.02 4.16
C ARG A 80 -2.84 -23.23 2.67
N SER A 81 -2.49 -24.39 2.12
CA SER A 81 -2.74 -24.72 0.71
C SER A 81 -4.24 -24.74 0.41
N ASP A 82 -5.03 -25.43 1.23
CA ASP A 82 -6.49 -25.43 1.10
C ASP A 82 -7.05 -24.02 1.24
N ASN A 83 -6.56 -23.22 2.19
CA ASN A 83 -7.04 -21.85 2.39
C ASN A 83 -6.78 -20.97 1.16
N ILE A 84 -5.59 -21.07 0.56
CA ILE A 84 -5.24 -20.34 -0.66
C ILE A 84 -6.19 -20.74 -1.80
N GLU A 85 -6.38 -22.04 -2.04
CA GLU A 85 -7.27 -22.53 -3.10
C GLU A 85 -8.72 -22.06 -2.90
N GLN A 86 -9.20 -22.01 -1.66
CA GLN A 86 -10.54 -21.50 -1.35
C GLN A 86 -10.65 -20.00 -1.64
N VAL A 87 -9.65 -19.19 -1.28
CA VAL A 87 -9.65 -17.75 -1.60
C VAL A 87 -9.62 -17.53 -3.10
N GLU A 88 -8.77 -18.26 -3.83
CA GLU A 88 -8.70 -18.18 -5.30
C GLU A 88 -10.04 -18.56 -5.95
N TYR A 89 -10.71 -19.60 -5.45
CA TYR A 89 -12.05 -19.96 -5.89
C TYR A 89 -13.05 -18.82 -5.70
N VAL A 90 -13.07 -18.18 -4.51
CA VAL A 90 -14.01 -17.08 -4.25
C VAL A 90 -13.68 -15.85 -5.10
N LEU A 91 -12.40 -15.50 -5.27
CA LEU A 91 -11.97 -14.41 -6.14
C LEU A 91 -12.42 -14.62 -7.60
N LYS A 92 -12.41 -15.87 -8.06
CA LYS A 92 -12.96 -16.25 -9.36
C LYS A 92 -14.47 -16.10 -9.40
N GLU A 93 -15.16 -16.57 -8.38
CA GLU A 93 -16.61 -16.44 -8.32
C GLU A 93 -17.02 -14.97 -8.38
N ILE A 94 -16.35 -14.05 -7.68
CA ILE A 94 -16.71 -12.62 -7.63
C ILE A 94 -16.13 -11.78 -8.79
N ASP A 95 -15.59 -12.41 -9.83
CA ASP A 95 -15.01 -11.74 -11.00
C ASP A 95 -13.80 -10.81 -10.66
N ALA A 96 -13.01 -11.17 -9.64
CA ALA A 96 -11.83 -10.41 -9.17
C ALA A 96 -10.49 -11.13 -9.43
N SER A 97 -10.47 -12.20 -10.24
CA SER A 97 -9.24 -12.96 -10.53
C SER A 97 -8.16 -12.17 -11.27
N ASP A 98 -8.54 -11.15 -12.02
CA ASP A 98 -7.61 -10.34 -12.83
C ASP A 98 -6.93 -9.23 -12.01
N VAL A 99 -7.37 -9.00 -10.77
CA VAL A 99 -6.77 -7.99 -9.90
C VAL A 99 -5.39 -8.47 -9.44
N PRO A 100 -4.32 -7.66 -9.59
CA PRO A 100 -2.99 -8.02 -9.12
C PRO A 100 -3.00 -8.38 -7.63
N GLN A 101 -2.23 -9.40 -7.23
CA GLN A 101 -2.17 -9.86 -5.84
C GLN A 101 -0.76 -9.83 -5.27
N LEU A 102 -0.60 -9.34 -4.05
CA LEU A 102 0.62 -9.50 -3.25
C LEU A 102 0.33 -10.50 -2.12
N ILE A 103 1.02 -11.64 -2.11
CA ILE A 103 0.83 -12.67 -1.07
C ILE A 103 1.58 -12.24 0.19
N ILE A 104 0.88 -12.18 1.33
CA ILE A 104 1.49 -11.85 2.62
C ILE A 104 1.59 -13.14 3.43
N CYS A 105 2.79 -13.72 3.49
CA CYS A 105 3.10 -14.84 4.37
C CYS A 105 3.27 -14.32 5.79
N ASN A 106 2.16 -14.29 6.52
CA ASN A 106 2.08 -13.80 7.88
C ASN A 106 2.35 -14.93 8.90
N LYS A 107 2.71 -14.56 10.12
CA LYS A 107 3.04 -15.44 11.25
C LYS A 107 4.33 -16.24 11.08
N ILE A 108 5.36 -15.63 10.48
CA ILE A 108 6.69 -16.26 10.38
C ILE A 108 7.32 -16.52 11.76
N ASP A 109 6.88 -15.82 12.81
CA ASP A 109 7.32 -16.01 14.19
C ASP A 109 6.96 -17.39 14.78
N ASN A 110 6.03 -18.11 14.15
CA ASN A 110 5.67 -19.48 14.51
C ASN A 110 6.53 -20.54 13.80
N LEU A 111 7.45 -20.14 12.92
CA LEU A 111 8.31 -21.05 12.17
C LEU A 111 9.77 -20.85 12.57
N ASP A 112 10.49 -21.96 12.70
CA ASP A 112 11.94 -21.93 12.92
C ASP A 112 12.67 -21.53 11.63
N ASP A 113 13.75 -20.75 11.77
CA ASP A 113 14.69 -20.36 10.69
C ASP A 113 14.07 -19.62 9.48
N ILE A 114 12.94 -18.93 9.66
CA ILE A 114 12.35 -18.08 8.61
C ILE A 114 12.61 -16.60 8.90
N GLU A 115 13.47 -16.00 8.09
CA GLU A 115 13.72 -14.57 8.13
C GLU A 115 12.73 -13.76 7.26
N PRO A 116 12.43 -12.51 7.65
CA PRO A 116 11.64 -11.58 6.84
C PRO A 116 12.31 -11.32 5.49
N ARG A 117 11.50 -11.34 4.43
CA ARG A 117 12.00 -11.11 3.05
C ARG A 117 10.88 -10.78 2.09
N ILE A 118 11.28 -10.33 0.90
CA ILE A 118 10.41 -10.15 -0.27
C ILE A 118 10.83 -11.19 -1.30
N ASP A 119 9.93 -12.08 -1.70
CA ASP A 119 10.14 -12.89 -2.90
C ASP A 119 9.67 -12.09 -4.12
N ARG A 120 10.47 -12.14 -5.18
CA ARG A 120 10.27 -11.38 -6.42
C ARG A 120 10.17 -12.33 -7.61
N ASP A 121 9.43 -11.94 -8.64
CA ASP A 121 9.38 -12.66 -9.90
C ASP A 121 10.63 -12.41 -10.78
N ASP A 122 10.64 -13.00 -11.98
CA ASP A 122 11.74 -12.88 -12.95
C ASP A 122 11.96 -11.43 -13.45
N GLN A 123 10.98 -10.55 -13.27
CA GLN A 123 11.07 -9.12 -13.60
C GLN A 123 11.47 -8.27 -12.39
N GLY A 124 11.70 -8.90 -11.24
CA GLY A 124 12.03 -8.24 -10.00
C GLY A 124 10.81 -7.68 -9.26
N MET A 125 9.58 -7.92 -9.71
CA MET A 125 8.39 -7.40 -9.05
C MET A 125 8.06 -8.19 -7.78
N PRO A 126 7.71 -7.53 -6.65
CA PRO A 126 7.30 -8.22 -5.43
C PRO A 126 6.07 -9.09 -5.65
N ILE A 127 6.19 -10.39 -5.39
CA ILE A 127 5.06 -11.34 -5.46
C ILE A 127 4.64 -11.84 -4.08
N ARG A 128 5.55 -11.79 -3.10
CA ARG A 128 5.29 -12.25 -1.74
C ARG A 128 6.12 -11.50 -0.71
N VAL A 129 5.53 -11.23 0.45
CA VAL A 129 6.22 -10.66 1.61
C VAL A 129 6.08 -11.60 2.80
N TRP A 130 7.19 -11.87 3.47
CA TRP A 130 7.27 -12.71 4.66
C TRP A 130 7.42 -11.82 5.89
N LEU A 131 6.45 -11.88 6.80
CA LEU A 131 6.40 -11.01 7.97
C LEU A 131 5.64 -11.65 9.14
N SER A 132 5.76 -11.04 10.32
CA SER A 132 4.81 -11.25 11.42
C SER A 132 4.20 -9.91 11.80
N ALA A 133 2.91 -9.74 11.47
CA ALA A 133 2.19 -8.51 11.78
C ALA A 133 2.07 -8.31 13.30
N GLN A 134 1.80 -9.38 14.06
CA GLN A 134 1.59 -9.29 15.50
C GLN A 134 2.90 -9.05 16.26
N ALA A 135 3.99 -9.68 15.83
CA ALA A 135 5.31 -9.45 16.42
C ALA A 135 6.00 -8.19 15.89
N ASN A 136 5.40 -7.50 14.90
CA ASN A 136 5.97 -6.36 14.18
C ASN A 136 7.36 -6.65 13.59
N ILE A 137 7.48 -7.80 12.93
CA ILE A 137 8.71 -8.27 12.29
C ILE A 137 8.50 -8.22 10.77
N GLY A 138 9.35 -7.52 10.02
CA GLY A 138 9.30 -7.47 8.55
C GLY A 138 8.17 -6.60 7.98
N THR A 139 7.53 -5.77 8.79
CA THR A 139 6.39 -4.94 8.39
C THR A 139 6.82 -3.80 7.47
N GLU A 140 8.05 -3.30 7.63
CA GLU A 140 8.72 -2.36 6.73
C GLU A 140 8.89 -2.90 5.30
N LEU A 141 9.07 -4.21 5.15
CA LEU A 141 9.20 -4.86 3.84
C LEU A 141 7.88 -4.85 3.08
N LEU A 142 6.74 -4.93 3.78
CA LEU A 142 5.43 -4.79 3.17
C LEU A 142 5.25 -3.40 2.57
N PHE A 143 5.62 -2.34 3.31
CA PHE A 143 5.54 -0.98 2.78
C PHE A 143 6.41 -0.79 1.53
N THR A 144 7.61 -1.37 1.53
CA THR A 144 8.50 -1.39 0.36
C THR A 144 7.84 -2.09 -0.83
N ALA A 145 7.30 -3.30 -0.62
CA ALA A 145 6.63 -4.05 -1.68
C ALA A 145 5.38 -3.35 -2.23
N LEU A 146 4.60 -2.68 -1.37
CA LEU A 146 3.43 -1.89 -1.77
C LEU A 146 3.81 -0.72 -2.68
N ALA A 147 4.87 0.02 -2.32
CA ALA A 147 5.34 1.16 -3.11
C ALA A 147 5.75 0.73 -4.53
N GLU A 148 6.40 -0.42 -4.64
CA GLU A 148 6.79 -0.98 -5.94
C GLU A 148 5.59 -1.53 -6.73
N ARG A 149 4.67 -2.24 -6.06
CA ARG A 149 3.52 -2.89 -6.73
C ARG A 149 2.49 -1.92 -7.28
N LEU A 150 2.36 -0.75 -6.67
CA LEU A 150 1.44 0.30 -7.14
C LEU A 150 2.05 1.11 -8.32
N ASP A 151 3.12 0.59 -8.95
CA ASP A 151 3.84 1.16 -10.11
C ASP A 151 4.05 2.66 -9.97
N ILE A 152 4.53 3.05 -8.80
CA ILE A 152 4.66 4.44 -8.49
C ILE A 152 5.91 4.95 -9.16
N LYS A 153 5.69 5.54 -10.33
CA LYS A 153 6.69 6.38 -10.97
C LYS A 153 6.98 7.50 -10.00
N VAL A 154 8.17 7.46 -9.45
CA VAL A 154 8.70 8.54 -8.64
C VAL A 154 9.42 9.50 -9.58
N VAL A 155 9.10 10.78 -9.49
CA VAL A 155 9.86 11.82 -10.16
C VAL A 155 10.92 12.35 -9.23
N ASN A 156 12.13 12.54 -9.76
CA ASN A 156 13.20 13.27 -9.11
C ASN A 156 13.36 14.59 -9.85
N HIS A 157 13.13 15.69 -9.14
CA HIS A 157 13.34 17.04 -9.70
C HIS A 157 14.31 17.81 -8.81
N GLN A 158 15.25 18.49 -9.46
CA GLN A 158 16.04 19.54 -8.86
C GLN A 158 15.30 20.85 -9.10
N LEU A 159 14.99 21.57 -8.02
CA LEU A 159 14.19 22.79 -8.06
C LEU A 159 14.97 23.97 -7.51
N THR A 160 14.92 25.11 -8.20
CA THR A 160 15.44 26.38 -7.69
C THR A 160 14.30 27.31 -7.33
N ILE A 161 13.97 27.35 -6.04
CA ILE A 161 12.85 28.08 -5.48
C ILE A 161 13.31 29.47 -5.01
N PRO A 162 12.79 30.58 -5.58
CA PRO A 162 13.18 31.91 -5.14
C PRO A 162 12.59 32.27 -3.77
N PRO A 163 13.17 33.24 -3.03
CA PRO A 163 12.63 33.71 -1.74
C PRO A 163 11.15 34.11 -1.78
N SER A 164 10.69 34.67 -2.91
CA SER A 164 9.29 35.05 -3.14
C SER A 164 8.33 33.86 -3.15
N ALA A 165 8.83 32.67 -3.47
CA ALA A 165 8.08 31.43 -3.59
C ALA A 165 8.18 30.53 -2.35
N GLY A 166 8.54 31.08 -1.17
CA GLY A 166 8.72 30.31 0.07
C GLY A 166 7.50 29.48 0.52
N LYS A 167 6.30 29.82 0.05
CA LYS A 167 5.10 29.01 0.27
C LYS A 167 5.16 27.65 -0.43
N LEU A 168 5.74 27.57 -1.63
CA LEU A 168 5.95 26.31 -2.38
C LEU A 168 6.89 25.38 -1.63
N ARG A 169 8.01 25.92 -1.14
CA ARG A 169 8.94 25.20 -0.27
C ARG A 169 8.20 24.57 0.91
N GLY A 170 7.37 25.34 1.61
CA GLY A 170 6.58 24.84 2.73
C GLY A 170 5.62 23.70 2.37
N GLU A 171 5.04 23.70 1.17
CA GLU A 171 4.17 22.61 0.71
C GLU A 171 4.97 21.35 0.35
N LEU A 172 6.15 21.48 -0.28
CA LEU A 172 7.03 20.34 -0.56
C LEU A 172 7.47 19.64 0.75
N TYR A 173 7.77 20.41 1.80
CA TYR A 173 8.06 19.84 3.13
C TYR A 173 6.85 19.14 3.77
N LYS A 174 5.63 19.65 3.58
CA LYS A 174 4.42 18.97 4.10
C LYS A 174 4.15 17.63 3.42
N LEU A 175 4.64 17.47 2.20
CA LEU A 175 4.54 16.23 1.45
C LEU A 175 5.67 15.24 1.77
N ASP A 176 6.59 15.61 2.66
CA ASP A 176 7.75 14.78 3.06
C ASP A 176 8.57 14.29 1.85
N CYS A 177 8.67 15.12 0.81
CA CYS A 177 9.32 14.77 -0.45
C CYS A 177 10.69 15.40 -0.67
N VAL A 178 11.17 16.26 0.24
CA VAL A 178 12.46 16.95 0.10
C VAL A 178 13.58 16.04 0.57
N THR A 179 14.49 15.67 -0.34
CA THR A 179 15.64 14.80 -0.04
C THR A 179 16.91 15.60 0.26
N SER A 180 17.03 16.81 -0.27
CA SER A 180 18.16 17.70 -0.05
C SER A 180 17.75 19.17 -0.14
N GLU A 181 18.41 20.04 0.63
CA GLU A 181 18.19 21.49 0.61
C GLU A 181 19.51 22.24 0.76
N THR A 182 19.76 23.20 -0.12
CA THR A 182 20.86 24.18 0.00
C THR A 182 20.40 25.57 -0.43
N PHE A 183 21.18 26.59 -0.06
CA PHE A 183 20.92 27.98 -0.42
C PHE A 183 22.11 28.58 -1.16
N ASP A 184 21.86 29.37 -2.19
CA ASP A 184 22.89 30.15 -2.87
C ASP A 184 23.14 31.51 -2.19
N GLU A 185 24.16 32.23 -2.67
CA GLU A 185 24.50 33.59 -2.19
C GLU A 185 23.41 34.63 -2.48
N GLN A 186 22.46 34.33 -3.38
CA GLN A 186 21.34 35.20 -3.76
C GLN A 186 20.09 34.90 -2.92
N GLY A 187 20.13 33.87 -2.08
CA GLY A 187 19.05 33.43 -1.22
C GLY A 187 18.04 32.50 -1.90
N HIS A 188 18.31 32.05 -3.13
CA HIS A 188 17.51 30.98 -3.75
C HIS A 188 17.74 29.67 -3.01
N CYS A 189 16.69 28.87 -2.93
CA CYS A 189 16.71 27.56 -2.30
C CYS A 189 16.77 26.48 -3.38
N HIS A 190 17.86 25.72 -3.42
CA HIS A 190 17.99 24.54 -4.27
C HIS A 190 17.49 23.32 -3.51
N LEU A 191 16.47 22.66 -4.04
CA LEU A 191 15.84 21.47 -3.46
C LEU A 191 16.01 20.29 -4.39
N GLU A 192 16.31 19.13 -3.82
CA GLU A 192 16.04 17.86 -4.48
C GLU A 192 14.74 17.31 -3.92
N VAL A 193 13.80 16.95 -4.80
CA VAL A 193 12.52 16.37 -4.40
C VAL A 193 12.30 15.01 -5.05
N ASN A 194 11.77 14.09 -4.27
CA ASN A 194 11.42 12.72 -4.64
C ASN A 194 9.97 12.46 -4.22
N LEU A 195 9.08 12.30 -5.19
CA LEU A 195 7.65 12.12 -4.96
C LEU A 195 6.96 11.35 -6.08
N PRO A 196 5.79 10.74 -5.82
CA PRO A 196 4.96 10.14 -6.87
C PRO A 196 4.65 11.11 -8.01
N SER A 197 4.73 10.63 -9.27
CA SER A 197 4.33 11.38 -10.46
C SER A 197 2.90 11.92 -10.34
N ARG A 198 1.97 11.16 -9.75
CA ARG A 198 0.58 11.61 -9.55
C ARG A 198 0.48 12.79 -8.59
N GLU A 199 1.28 12.81 -7.53
CA GLU A 199 1.34 13.96 -6.60
C GLU A 199 2.00 15.17 -7.25
N TRP A 200 3.05 14.94 -8.04
CA TRP A 200 3.65 16.00 -8.87
C TRP A 200 2.65 16.60 -9.85
N GLU A 201 1.95 15.76 -10.62
CA GLU A 201 0.88 16.16 -11.54
C GLU A 201 -0.25 16.90 -10.82
N ARG A 202 -0.62 16.47 -9.61
CA ARG A 202 -1.62 17.16 -8.77
C ARG A 202 -1.14 18.55 -8.35
N LEU A 203 0.11 18.71 -7.94
CA LEU A 203 0.67 20.01 -7.56
C LEU A 203 0.60 21.02 -8.71
N ILE A 204 1.05 20.60 -9.89
CA ILE A 204 1.13 21.46 -11.07
C ILE A 204 -0.25 21.71 -11.72
N SER A 205 -1.20 20.77 -11.59
CA SER A 205 -2.55 20.92 -12.17
C SER A 205 -3.51 21.75 -11.30
N THR A 206 -3.28 21.83 -9.99
CA THR A 206 -4.25 22.48 -9.09
C THR A 206 -3.93 23.95 -8.84
N LYS A 207 -2.74 24.24 -8.27
CA LYS A 207 -2.47 25.52 -7.60
C LYS A 207 -1.06 26.06 -7.81
N TYR A 208 -0.12 25.21 -8.21
CA TYR A 208 1.29 25.53 -8.29
C TYR A 208 1.86 25.14 -9.66
N SER A 209 1.21 25.59 -10.74
CA SER A 209 1.68 25.32 -12.11
C SER A 209 3.06 25.91 -12.39
N GLU A 210 3.42 27.00 -11.70
CA GLU A 210 4.74 27.64 -11.75
C GLU A 210 5.88 26.75 -11.21
N LEU A 211 5.57 25.65 -10.52
CA LEU A 211 6.57 24.72 -10.00
C LEU A 211 7.40 24.07 -11.13
N VAL A 212 6.83 23.97 -12.34
CA VAL A 212 7.54 23.46 -13.53
C VAL A 212 8.63 24.43 -14.01
N ASP A 213 8.43 25.73 -13.81
CA ASP A 213 9.37 26.78 -14.22
C ASP A 213 10.63 26.81 -13.33
N TYR A 214 10.58 26.13 -12.18
CA TYR A 214 11.69 26.03 -11.23
C TYR A 214 12.53 24.77 -11.39
N ILE A 215 12.17 23.87 -12.31
CA ILE A 215 12.95 22.65 -12.57
C ILE A 215 14.28 23.04 -13.23
N GLU A 216 15.39 22.59 -12.64
CA GLU A 216 16.70 22.68 -13.28
C GLU A 216 16.80 21.66 -14.42
N HIS A 217 17.24 22.12 -15.59
CA HIS A 217 17.46 21.30 -16.80
C HIS A 217 18.89 20.80 -16.93
#